data_AF-A0A1V4XUZ9-F1
#
_entry.id   AF-A0A1V4XUZ9-F1
#
_cell.length_a   1.000
_cell.length_b   1.000
_cell.length_c   1.000
_cell.angle_alpha   90.00
_cell.angle_beta   90.00
_cell.angle_gamma   90.00
#
_symmetry.space_group_name_H-M   'P 1'
#
loop_
_entity.id
_entity.type
_entity.pdbx_description
1 polymer ?
#
loop_
_entity_poly.entity_id
_entity_poly.type
_entity_poly.pdbx_seq_one_letter_code
_entity_poly.pdbx_strand_id
1 'polypeptide(L)'
;MAQAGKPIGAICIAPVTLTRALNGRNPEVTIGNDSDTVSAIEAMGGKHSAAAVDEIFVDLRNKLVTTPAYMLGPGIKDVAKGIEKLVMKILELAAS
;
A
#
# COMPACT_ATOMS: atom_id res chain seq x y z
N MET A 1 -0.24 5.48 15.06
CA MET A 1 -0.56 4.21 14.37
C MET A 1 0.66 3.30 14.31
N ALA A 2 1.67 3.63 13.48
CA ALA A 2 2.81 2.74 13.23
C ALA A 2 3.66 2.42 14.48
N GLN A 3 3.95 3.39 15.36
CA GLN A 3 4.73 3.14 16.59
C GLN A 3 4.00 2.22 17.59
N ALA A 4 2.67 2.27 17.60
CA ALA A 4 1.83 1.45 18.47
C ALA A 4 1.51 0.06 17.87
N GLY A 5 2.19 -0.33 16.77
CA GLY A 5 1.96 -1.63 16.12
C GLY A 5 0.56 -1.82 15.54
N LYS A 6 -0.17 -0.73 15.26
CA LYS A 6 -1.51 -0.78 14.63
C LYS A 6 -1.34 -0.88 13.11
N PRO A 7 -2.08 -1.77 12.42
CA PRO A 7 -2.01 -1.88 10.97
C PRO A 7 -2.48 -0.60 10.26
N ILE A 8 -1.91 -0.31 9.10
CA ILE A 8 -2.22 0.89 8.30
C ILE A 8 -2.53 0.47 6.86
N GLY A 9 -3.70 0.88 6.37
CA GLY A 9 -4.08 0.74 4.97
C GLY A 9 -3.82 2.03 4.18
N ALA A 10 -3.25 1.93 2.98
CA ALA A 10 -3.16 3.07 2.05
C ALA A 10 -3.53 2.65 0.61
N ILE A 11 -4.32 3.49 -0.06
CA ILE A 11 -4.99 3.16 -1.32
C ILE A 11 -4.61 4.20 -2.38
N CYS A 12 -4.46 3.77 -3.63
CA CYS A 12 -4.19 4.66 -4.77
C CYS A 12 -2.85 5.39 -4.60
N ILE A 13 -2.84 6.72 -4.54
CA ILE A 13 -1.62 7.52 -4.37
C ILE A 13 -1.15 7.65 -2.92
N ALA A 14 -2.02 7.33 -1.94
CA ALA A 14 -1.69 7.45 -0.51
C ALA A 14 -0.42 6.71 -0.04
N PRO A 15 0.00 5.57 -0.64
CA PRO A 15 1.26 4.91 -0.30
C PRO A 15 2.52 5.77 -0.50
N VAL A 16 2.47 6.78 -1.37
CA VAL A 16 3.57 7.76 -1.56
C VAL A 16 3.79 8.59 -0.29
N THR A 17 2.72 9.17 0.25
CA THR A 17 2.78 9.96 1.48
C THR A 17 3.15 9.08 2.68
N LEU A 18 2.63 7.86 2.73
CA LEU A 18 2.97 6.86 3.75
C LEU A 18 4.47 6.52 3.73
N THR A 19 5.04 6.36 2.53
CA THR A 19 6.47 6.10 2.34
C THR A 19 7.31 7.20 2.97
N ARG A 20 6.99 8.47 2.68
CA ARG A 20 7.73 9.60 3.26
C ARG A 20 7.58 9.67 4.77
N ALA A 21 6.36 9.48 5.28
CA ALA A 21 6.07 9.54 6.70
C ALA A 21 6.79 8.44 7.53
N LEU A 22 7.12 7.32 6.89
CA LEU A 22 7.73 6.15 7.53
C LEU A 22 9.15 5.85 7.03
N ASN A 23 9.84 6.79 6.36
CA ASN A 23 11.13 6.55 5.70
C ASN A 23 12.20 5.86 6.60
N GLY A 24 12.25 6.18 7.90
CA GLY A 24 13.15 5.55 8.87
C GLY A 24 12.81 4.10 9.23
N ARG A 25 11.77 3.52 8.62
CA ARG A 25 11.33 2.12 8.79
C ARG A 25 11.41 1.30 7.50
N ASN A 26 12.00 1.88 6.44
CA ASN A 26 12.17 1.28 5.11
C ASN A 26 10.85 0.68 4.58
N PRO A 27 9.77 1.48 4.47
CA PRO A 27 8.43 0.97 4.18
C PRO A 27 8.39 0.34 2.80
N GLU A 28 7.72 -0.81 2.68
CA GLU A 28 7.45 -1.45 1.40
C GLU A 28 5.98 -1.30 1.03
N VAL A 29 5.71 -0.81 -0.18
CA VAL A 29 4.37 -0.44 -0.63
C VAL A 29 4.15 -0.78 -2.11
N THR A 30 2.90 -0.76 -2.55
CA THR A 30 2.54 -0.73 -3.98
C THR A 30 1.70 0.51 -4.30
N ILE A 31 1.89 1.06 -5.50
CA ILE A 31 0.95 1.98 -6.15
C ILE A 31 0.45 1.43 -7.49
N GLY A 32 0.79 0.20 -7.85
CA GLY A 32 0.58 -0.36 -9.18
C GLY A 32 1.88 -0.43 -9.98
N ASN A 33 1.99 0.29 -11.10
CA ASN A 33 3.13 0.19 -12.02
C ASN A 33 3.53 1.50 -12.73
N ASP A 34 3.14 2.66 -12.22
CA ASP A 34 3.55 3.96 -12.77
C ASP A 34 5.04 4.23 -12.48
N SER A 35 5.89 4.23 -13.51
CA SER A 35 7.35 4.27 -13.39
C SER A 35 7.88 5.49 -12.64
N ASP A 36 7.25 6.65 -12.86
CA ASP A 36 7.69 7.91 -12.27
C ASP A 36 7.36 7.92 -10.77
N THR A 37 6.17 7.44 -10.40
CA THR A 37 5.78 7.30 -8.99
C THR A 37 6.61 6.23 -8.27
N VAL A 38 6.93 5.11 -8.93
CA VAL A 38 7.84 4.09 -8.39
C VAL A 38 9.20 4.70 -8.07
N SER A 39 9.78 5.43 -9.03
CA SER A 39 11.08 6.08 -8.86
C SER A 39 11.07 7.09 -7.70
N ALA A 40 9.98 7.84 -7.54
CA ALA A 40 9.81 8.76 -6.42
C ALA A 40 9.71 8.06 -5.06
N ILE A 41 9.00 6.91 -4.97
CA ILE A 41 8.93 6.09 -3.75
C ILE A 41 10.33 5.61 -3.35
N GLU A 42 11.11 5.10 -4.30
CA GLU A 42 12.46 4.61 -4.07
C GLU A 42 13.42 5.73 -3.66
N ALA A 43 13.36 6.89 -4.32
CA ALA A 43 14.14 8.08 -3.96
C ALA A 43 13.84 8.60 -2.54
N MET A 44 12.63 8.34 -2.02
CA MET A 44 12.25 8.68 -0.64
C MET A 44 12.69 7.64 0.40
N GLY A 45 13.34 6.55 -0.01
CA GLY A 45 13.80 5.47 0.86
C GLY A 45 12.77 4.36 1.11
N GLY A 46 11.67 4.34 0.34
CA GLY A 46 10.74 3.22 0.31
C GLY A 46 11.20 2.13 -0.66
N LYS A 47 10.55 0.97 -0.58
CA LYS A 47 10.64 -0.08 -1.60
C LYS A 47 9.29 -0.23 -2.27
N HIS A 48 9.28 -0.31 -3.60
CA HIS A 48 8.05 -0.55 -4.35
C HIS A 48 7.97 -2.00 -4.79
N SER A 49 6.78 -2.59 -4.66
CA SER A 49 6.44 -3.89 -5.23
C SER A 49 5.22 -3.74 -6.12
N ALA A 50 5.31 -4.20 -7.38
CA ALA A 50 4.20 -4.12 -8.31
C ALA A 50 3.03 -5.02 -7.86
N ALA A 51 1.81 -4.55 -8.07
CA ALA A 51 0.59 -5.31 -7.80
C ALA A 51 -0.47 -4.98 -8.85
N ALA A 52 -1.29 -5.96 -9.23
CA ALA A 52 -2.46 -5.71 -10.08
C ALA A 52 -3.55 -4.93 -9.33
N VAL A 53 -4.52 -4.38 -10.07
CA VAL A 53 -5.63 -3.58 -9.50
C VAL A 53 -6.41 -4.32 -8.40
N ASP A 54 -6.56 -5.64 -8.55
CA ASP A 54 -7.30 -6.50 -7.64
C ASP A 54 -6.40 -7.19 -6.61
N GLU A 55 -5.15 -6.77 -6.48
CA GLU A 55 -4.18 -7.30 -5.53
C GLU A 55 -3.82 -6.28 -4.43
N ILE A 56 -3.14 -6.78 -3.41
CA ILE A 56 -2.60 -5.97 -2.31
C ILE A 56 -1.13 -6.32 -2.10
N PHE A 57 -0.36 -5.37 -1.60
CA PHE A 57 0.97 -5.62 -1.04
C PHE A 57 0.95 -5.47 0.48
N VAL A 58 1.60 -6.40 1.20
CA VAL A 58 1.64 -6.44 2.67
C VAL A 58 3.09 -6.37 3.18
N ASP A 59 3.46 -5.26 3.79
CA ASP A 59 4.69 -5.16 4.60
C ASP A 59 4.37 -5.63 6.02
N LEU A 60 4.58 -6.92 6.29
CA LEU A 60 4.30 -7.53 7.59
C LEU A 60 5.14 -6.93 8.73
N ARG A 61 6.39 -6.52 8.45
CA ARG A 61 7.29 -5.93 9.44
C ARG A 61 6.75 -4.61 9.95
N ASN A 62 6.17 -3.79 9.06
CA ASN A 62 5.60 -2.50 9.42
C ASN A 62 4.06 -2.51 9.58
N LYS A 63 3.41 -3.67 9.36
CA LYS A 63 1.95 -3.85 9.29
C LYS A 63 1.27 -2.87 8.31
N LEU A 64 1.87 -2.69 7.13
CA LEU A 64 1.29 -1.85 6.08
C LEU A 64 0.59 -2.73 5.04
N VAL A 65 -0.60 -2.31 4.60
CA VAL A 65 -1.33 -2.95 3.51
C VAL A 65 -1.65 -1.90 2.48
N THR A 66 -1.29 -2.14 1.22
CA THR A 66 -1.45 -1.16 0.13
C THR A 66 -2.07 -1.79 -1.11
N THR A 67 -2.84 -1.01 -1.88
CA THR A 67 -3.47 -1.46 -3.13
C THR A 67 -3.53 -0.34 -4.17
N PRO A 68 -3.38 -0.64 -5.48
CA PRO A 68 -3.32 0.39 -6.52
C PRO A 68 -4.62 1.16 -6.74
N ALA A 69 -5.79 0.51 -6.60
CA ALA A 69 -7.09 1.09 -6.92
C ALA A 69 -7.08 1.89 -8.25
N TYR A 70 -7.48 3.16 -8.25
CA TYR A 70 -7.59 3.99 -9.46
C TYR A 70 -6.25 4.38 -10.11
N MET A 71 -5.10 4.02 -9.53
CA MET A 71 -3.83 4.08 -10.27
C MET A 71 -3.85 3.17 -11.50
N LEU A 72 -4.59 2.05 -11.44
CA LEU A 72 -4.69 1.06 -12.52
C LEU A 72 -6.13 0.74 -12.94
N GLY A 73 -7.10 0.87 -12.02
CA GLY A 73 -8.44 0.34 -12.20
C GLY A 73 -9.29 1.17 -13.16
N PRO A 74 -9.86 0.56 -14.22
CA PRO A 74 -10.67 1.29 -15.20
C PRO A 74 -12.09 1.61 -14.70
N GLY A 75 -12.50 1.05 -13.55
CA GLY A 75 -13.80 1.30 -12.98
C GLY A 75 -14.01 0.66 -11.60
N ILE A 76 -15.15 1.00 -10.98
CA ILE A 76 -15.46 0.68 -9.59
C ILE A 76 -15.41 -0.82 -9.27
N LYS A 77 -15.86 -1.67 -10.20
CA LYS A 77 -15.91 -3.14 -10.02
C LYS A 77 -14.51 -3.76 -9.86
N ASP A 78 -13.50 -3.17 -10.47
CA ASP A 78 -12.14 -3.70 -10.49
C ASP A 78 -11.37 -3.23 -9.25
N VAL A 79 -11.50 -1.94 -8.90
CA VAL A 79 -10.89 -1.37 -7.70
C VAL A 79 -11.50 -1.92 -6.41
N ALA A 80 -12.80 -2.24 -6.39
CA ALA A 80 -13.48 -2.79 -5.22
C ALA A 80 -12.81 -4.08 -4.74
N LYS A 81 -12.41 -4.97 -5.67
CA LYS A 81 -11.75 -6.24 -5.33
C LYS A 81 -10.45 -6.04 -4.53
N GLY A 82 -9.61 -5.11 -4.96
CA GLY A 82 -8.35 -4.79 -4.26
C GLY A 82 -8.60 -4.12 -2.91
N ILE A 83 -9.55 -3.18 -2.84
CA ILE A 83 -9.90 -2.47 -1.61
C ILE A 83 -10.52 -3.42 -0.57
N GLU A 84 -11.43 -4.29 -0.97
CA GLU A 84 -12.04 -5.28 -0.07
C GLU A 84 -10.98 -6.24 0.48
N LYS A 85 -10.08 -6.75 -0.37
CA LYS A 85 -8.93 -7.56 0.09
C LYS A 85 -8.06 -6.81 1.09
N LEU A 86 -7.78 -5.52 0.84
CA LEU A 86 -7.01 -4.67 1.75
C LEU A 86 -7.70 -4.55 3.11
N VAL A 87 -9.00 -4.24 3.13
CA VAL A 87 -9.78 -4.09 4.36
C VAL A 87 -9.79 -5.39 5.16
N MET A 88 -10.03 -6.53 4.50
CA MET A 88 -10.01 -7.83 5.17
C MET A 88 -8.65 -8.13 5.79
N LYS A 89 -7.55 -7.81 5.10
CA LYS A 89 -6.21 -7.99 5.65
C LYS A 89 -5.91 -7.06 6.83
N ILE A 90 -6.40 -5.83 6.80
CA ILE A 90 -6.28 -4.91 7.94
C ILE A 90 -7.01 -5.46 9.18
N LEU A 91 -8.22 -6.00 9.00
CA LEU A 91 -8.99 -6.60 10.11
C LEU A 91 -8.27 -7.84 10.68
N GLU A 92 -7.72 -8.70 9.82
CA GLU A 92 -6.91 -9.85 10.24
C GLU A 92 -5.71 -9.43 11.10
N LEU A 93 -4.95 -8.44 10.66
CA LEU A 93 -3.77 -7.92 11.38
C LEU A 93 -4.10 -7.12 12.64
N ALA A 94 -5.34 -6.64 12.78
CA ALA A 94 -5.82 -5.92 13.94
C ALA A 94 -6.33 -6.86 15.04
N ALA A 95 -6.76 -8.07 14.68
CA ALA A 95 -7.19 -9.11 15.60
C ALA A 95 -6.02 -9.92 16.21
N SER A 96 -4.79 -9.70 15.72
CA SER A 96 -3.54 -10.32 16.20
C SER A 96 -2.73 -9.40 17.11
#